data_AF-A0A0P7Z3M4-F1
#
_entry.id   AF-A0A0P7Z3M4-F1
#
_cell.length_a   1.000
_cell.length_b   1.000
_cell.length_c   1.000
_cell.angle_alpha   90.00
_cell.angle_beta   90.00
_cell.angle_gamma   90.00
#
_symmetry.space_group_name_H-M   'P 1'
#
loop_
_entity.id
_entity.type
_entity.pdbx_description
1 polymer ?
#
loop_
_entity_poly.entity_id
_entity_poly.type
_entity_poly.pdbx_seq_one_letter_code
_entity_poly.pdbx_strand_id
1 'polypeptide(L)'
;MSYLPIHAHRFIVASLWVLATLALVISHSANAEEPIQWPQEGWNVVITDKAYADLVEDLRSAVAENDMIVVTEASPTDAAAQRGETIPGNRVIGVFRNDFAIRIIRESVPAMIEAPLRFYVTEDDAESATLSWKTPSAVFAPYGQNDDDELAAIASELDELFTRIANHATDQ
;
A
#
# COMPACT_ATOMS: atom_id res chain seq x y z
N MET A 1 -16.17 -17.24 90.95
CA MET A 1 -14.71 -17.33 90.79
C MET A 1 -14.45 -18.11 89.51
N SER A 2 -13.78 -17.46 88.58
CA SER A 2 -13.41 -17.86 87.23
C SER A 2 -12.72 -19.22 87.14
N TYR A 3 -12.90 -19.97 86.04
CA TYR A 3 -11.85 -20.61 85.24
C TYR A 3 -12.45 -21.20 83.94
N LEU A 4 -12.11 -20.62 82.79
CA LEU A 4 -11.97 -21.30 81.48
C LEU A 4 -10.55 -21.94 81.44
N PRO A 5 -10.12 -22.73 80.42
CA PRO A 5 -10.82 -23.33 79.25
C PRO A 5 -10.40 -24.82 79.01
N ILE A 6 -10.83 -25.44 77.90
CA ILE A 6 -9.95 -25.95 76.81
C ILE A 6 -10.84 -26.48 75.68
N HIS A 7 -10.66 -25.90 74.50
CA HIS A 7 -11.21 -26.37 73.23
C HIS A 7 -10.41 -27.55 72.69
N ALA A 8 -11.09 -28.57 72.19
CA ALA A 8 -10.52 -29.51 71.24
C ALA A 8 -11.62 -30.05 70.33
N HIS A 9 -11.79 -29.46 69.14
CA HIS A 9 -12.38 -30.18 68.02
C HIS A 9 -11.62 -29.84 66.74
N ARG A 10 -10.76 -30.77 66.33
CA ARG A 10 -10.33 -30.96 64.94
C ARG A 10 -11.47 -31.71 64.27
N PHE A 11 -12.01 -31.23 63.15
CA PHE A 11 -12.44 -32.07 62.04
C PHE A 11 -12.42 -31.23 60.76
N ILE A 12 -11.42 -31.53 59.93
CA ILE A 12 -11.34 -31.13 58.53
C ILE A 12 -12.37 -32.00 57.79
N VAL A 13 -13.36 -31.38 57.17
CA VAL A 13 -14.24 -32.06 56.20
C VAL A 13 -14.09 -31.34 54.88
N ALA A 14 -13.58 -32.09 53.91
CA ALA A 14 -13.40 -31.70 52.53
C ALA A 14 -14.73 -31.77 51.75
N SER A 15 -14.74 -31.04 50.64
CA SER A 15 -15.31 -31.44 49.33
C SER A 15 -16.50 -30.64 48.79
N LEU A 16 -16.20 -30.03 47.63
CA LEU A 16 -17.04 -29.82 46.45
C LEU A 16 -18.37 -29.09 46.62
N TRP A 17 -18.39 -27.81 46.23
CA TRP A 17 -19.51 -27.27 45.44
C TRP A 17 -19.00 -26.44 44.26
N VAL A 18 -19.00 -27.11 43.11
CA VAL A 18 -19.45 -26.65 41.79
C VAL A 18 -18.59 -25.62 41.05
N LEU A 19 -17.89 -26.16 40.04
CA LEU A 19 -17.40 -25.50 38.85
C LEU A 19 -18.41 -24.48 38.27
N ALA A 20 -18.02 -23.22 38.28
CA ALA A 20 -18.44 -22.25 37.27
C ALA A 20 -17.18 -21.63 36.67
N THR A 21 -16.35 -22.46 36.05
CA THR A 21 -15.35 -21.99 35.08
C THR A 21 -16.11 -21.49 33.86
N LEU A 22 -16.50 -20.22 33.92
CA LEU A 22 -16.94 -19.44 32.78
C LEU A 22 -15.79 -19.50 31.77
N ALA A 23 -15.93 -20.34 30.76
CA ALA A 23 -15.07 -20.33 29.60
C ALA A 23 -15.26 -18.96 28.94
N LEU A 24 -14.40 -18.01 29.29
CA LEU A 24 -14.22 -16.78 28.57
C LEU A 24 -13.72 -17.18 27.19
N VAL A 25 -14.65 -17.36 26.25
CA VAL A 25 -14.33 -17.39 24.82
C VAL A 25 -13.73 -16.02 24.54
N ILE A 26 -12.40 -15.94 24.58
CA ILE A 26 -11.66 -14.82 24.01
C ILE A 26 -11.94 -14.96 22.52
N SER A 27 -13.01 -14.32 22.05
CA SER A 27 -13.15 -13.98 20.65
C SER A 27 -11.90 -13.18 20.31
N HIS A 28 -10.90 -13.84 19.74
CA HIS A 28 -9.90 -13.14 18.95
C HIS A 28 -10.70 -12.54 17.80
N SER A 29 -11.09 -11.28 17.95
CA SER A 29 -11.38 -10.46 16.79
C SER A 29 -10.10 -10.50 15.97
N ALA A 30 -10.09 -11.31 14.91
CA ALA A 30 -9.18 -11.06 13.81
C ALA A 30 -9.47 -9.61 13.43
N ASN A 31 -8.54 -8.70 13.74
CA ASN A 31 -8.60 -7.36 13.19
C ASN A 31 -8.42 -7.58 11.69
N ALA A 32 -9.53 -7.68 10.96
CA ALA A 32 -9.48 -7.49 9.53
C ALA A 32 -8.94 -6.06 9.35
N GLU A 33 -7.75 -5.93 8.78
CA GLU A 33 -7.24 -4.63 8.34
C GLU A 33 -8.34 -3.99 7.48
N GLU A 34 -8.76 -2.77 7.83
CA GLU A 34 -9.73 -2.05 7.00
C GLU A 34 -9.08 -1.82 5.63
N PRO A 35 -9.78 -2.13 4.52
CA PRO A 35 -9.20 -2.01 3.19
C PRO A 35 -8.79 -0.57 2.90
N ILE A 36 -7.60 -0.38 2.33
CA ILE A 36 -7.05 0.92 1.97
C ILE A 36 -8.04 1.66 1.07
N GLN A 37 -8.45 2.86 1.49
CA GLN A 37 -9.37 3.70 0.73
C GLN A 37 -8.60 4.55 -0.28
N TRP A 38 -8.73 4.21 -1.56
CA TRP A 38 -8.10 4.94 -2.65
C TRP A 38 -9.02 6.03 -3.22
N PRO A 39 -8.47 7.19 -3.65
CA PRO A 39 -9.26 8.16 -4.40
C PRO A 39 -9.78 7.52 -5.70
N GLN A 40 -11.03 7.83 -6.07
CA GLN A 40 -11.65 7.23 -7.26
C GLN A 40 -11.31 8.00 -8.55
N GLU A 41 -11.30 9.33 -8.47
CA GLU A 41 -11.11 10.18 -9.65
C GLU A 41 -9.63 10.33 -10.01
N GLY A 42 -9.28 9.96 -11.24
CA GLY A 42 -7.93 10.13 -11.77
C GLY A 42 -6.90 9.14 -11.25
N TRP A 43 -7.34 8.04 -10.63
CA TRP A 43 -6.49 6.95 -10.16
C TRP A 43 -6.87 5.62 -10.80
N ASN A 44 -5.87 4.78 -11.01
CA ASN A 44 -6.06 3.35 -11.21
C ASN A 44 -5.45 2.61 -10.02
N VAL A 45 -6.13 1.54 -9.63
CA VAL A 45 -5.77 0.70 -8.48
C VAL A 45 -6.01 -0.75 -8.87
N VAL A 46 -4.98 -1.56 -8.75
CA VAL A 46 -4.98 -3.00 -9.07
C VAL A 46 -4.51 -3.75 -7.84
N ILE A 47 -5.44 -4.47 -7.21
CA ILE A 47 -5.12 -5.41 -6.13
C ILE A 47 -4.62 -6.70 -6.77
N THR A 48 -3.55 -7.28 -6.23
CA THR A 48 -2.90 -8.48 -6.77
C THR A 48 -2.71 -9.53 -5.68
N ASP A 49 -2.69 -10.80 -6.08
CA ASP A 49 -2.27 -11.92 -5.22
C ASP A 49 -0.73 -12.12 -5.27
N LYS A 50 0.02 -11.05 -5.52
CA LYS A 50 1.49 -11.05 -5.51
C LYS A 50 2.00 -10.51 -4.19
N ALA A 51 3.03 -11.16 -3.65
CA ALA A 51 3.76 -10.61 -2.52
C ALA A 51 4.38 -9.26 -2.91
N TYR A 52 4.42 -8.32 -1.97
CA TYR A 52 4.90 -6.96 -2.19
C TYR A 52 6.29 -6.90 -2.86
N ALA A 53 7.23 -7.73 -2.42
CA ALA A 53 8.58 -7.73 -2.98
C ALA A 53 8.60 -8.18 -4.45
N ASP A 54 7.77 -9.16 -4.80
CA ASP A 54 7.66 -9.68 -6.16
C ASP A 54 7.01 -8.63 -7.07
N LEU A 55 5.91 -8.00 -6.62
CA LEU A 55 5.24 -6.94 -7.39
C LEU A 55 6.16 -5.73 -7.64
N VAL A 56 7.01 -5.36 -6.69
CA VAL A 56 8.00 -4.29 -6.89
C VAL A 56 9.01 -4.65 -7.98
N GLU A 57 9.51 -5.89 -7.99
CA GLU A 57 10.49 -6.33 -8.99
C GLU A 57 9.87 -6.52 -10.38
N ASP A 58 8.67 -7.10 -10.43
CA ASP A 58 7.90 -7.24 -11.66
C ASP A 58 7.57 -5.87 -12.25
N LEU A 59 7.24 -4.87 -11.43
CA LEU A 59 7.03 -3.50 -11.88
C LEU A 59 8.29 -2.88 -12.48
N ARG A 60 9.47 -3.08 -11.87
CA ARG A 60 10.74 -2.58 -12.43
C ARG A 60 11.03 -3.22 -13.78
N SER A 61 10.81 -4.53 -13.89
CA SER A 61 10.99 -5.29 -15.14
C SER A 61 10.01 -4.80 -16.21
N ALA A 62 8.72 -4.69 -15.86
CA ALA A 62 7.68 -4.19 -16.76
C ALA A 62 7.95 -2.77 -17.26
N VAL A 63 8.48 -1.89 -16.41
CA VAL A 63 8.90 -0.54 -16.82
C VAL A 63 9.99 -0.61 -17.90
N ALA A 64 11.03 -1.42 -17.68
CA ALA A 64 12.12 -1.57 -18.64
C ALA A 64 11.65 -2.21 -19.96
N GLU A 65 10.81 -3.24 -19.88
CA GLU A 65 10.28 -3.96 -21.05
C GLU A 65 9.30 -3.14 -21.89
N ASN A 66 8.74 -2.06 -21.33
CA ASN A 66 7.92 -1.07 -22.05
C ASN A 66 8.74 0.17 -22.49
N ASP A 67 10.07 0.06 -22.55
CA ASP A 67 11.00 1.14 -22.96
C ASP A 67 10.86 2.42 -22.11
N MET A 68 10.46 2.30 -20.84
CA MET A 68 10.38 3.39 -19.88
C MET A 68 11.51 3.26 -18.84
N ILE A 69 11.82 4.34 -18.13
CA ILE A 69 12.97 4.39 -17.21
C ILE A 69 12.48 4.66 -15.79
N VAL A 70 12.94 3.86 -14.82
CA VAL A 70 12.85 4.21 -13.40
C VAL A 70 13.85 5.33 -13.10
N VAL A 71 13.34 6.52 -12.80
CA VAL A 71 14.13 7.73 -12.55
C VAL A 71 14.37 7.94 -11.05
N THR A 72 13.37 7.62 -10.23
CA THR A 72 13.45 7.77 -8.77
C THR A 72 12.80 6.59 -8.08
N GLU A 73 13.32 6.22 -6.91
CA GLU A 73 12.70 5.22 -6.06
C GLU A 73 12.80 5.68 -4.60
N ALA A 74 11.68 5.64 -3.89
CA ALA A 74 11.61 5.97 -2.47
C ALA A 74 10.90 4.86 -1.70
N SER A 75 11.48 4.46 -0.56
CA SER A 75 10.86 3.49 0.34
C SER A 75 10.78 3.99 1.77
N PRO A 76 9.58 4.36 2.20
CA PRO A 76 9.28 4.55 3.61
C PRO A 76 9.56 3.30 4.45
N THR A 77 9.36 2.09 3.91
CA THR A 77 9.65 0.83 4.63
C THR A 77 11.13 0.70 4.97
N ASP A 78 12.01 0.90 3.98
CA ASP A 78 13.46 0.82 4.21
C ASP A 78 13.93 1.94 5.16
N ALA A 79 13.32 3.13 5.08
CA ALA A 79 13.62 4.26 5.95
C ALA A 79 13.14 4.04 7.40
N ALA A 80 11.99 3.41 7.60
CA ALA A 80 11.47 3.03 8.91
C ALA A 80 12.33 1.93 9.55
N ALA A 81 12.73 0.92 8.77
CA ALA A 81 13.59 -0.17 9.24
C ALA A 81 14.94 0.35 9.76
N GLN A 82 15.54 1.33 9.09
CA GLN A 82 16.77 2.00 9.54
C GLN A 82 16.61 2.71 10.90
N ARG A 83 15.37 3.03 11.28
CA ARG A 83 15.02 3.63 12.58
C ARG A 83 14.54 2.59 13.60
N GLY A 84 14.56 1.30 13.26
CA GLY A 84 14.04 0.23 14.12
C GLY A 84 12.51 0.17 14.18
N GLU A 85 11.83 0.79 13.21
CA GLU A 85 10.36 0.76 13.07
C GLU A 85 9.98 -0.26 11.99
N THR A 86 8.95 -1.06 12.25
CA THR A 86 8.36 -1.95 11.25
C THR A 86 7.05 -1.34 10.76
N ILE A 87 6.94 -1.16 9.45
CA ILE A 87 5.71 -0.77 8.76
C ILE A 87 5.49 -1.70 7.56
N PRO A 88 4.26 -1.82 7.03
CA PRO A 88 4.00 -2.55 5.79
C PRO A 88 4.84 -2.04 4.61
N GLY A 89 5.02 -2.90 3.61
CA GLY A 89 5.68 -2.62 2.36
C GLY A 89 5.12 -1.36 1.68
N ASN A 90 6.02 -0.47 1.31
CA ASN A 90 5.72 0.84 0.79
C ASN A 90 6.83 1.30 -0.17
N ARG A 91 6.45 1.48 -1.45
CA ARG A 91 7.38 1.87 -2.51
C ARG A 91 6.75 2.85 -3.48
N VAL A 92 7.35 4.02 -3.63
CA VAL A 92 7.02 4.96 -4.71
C VAL A 92 8.09 4.87 -5.79
N ILE A 93 7.68 4.53 -7.01
CA ILE A 93 8.57 4.39 -8.18
C ILE A 93 8.21 5.47 -9.20
N GLY A 94 9.16 6.38 -9.43
CA GLY A 94 9.04 7.42 -10.46
C GLY A 94 9.53 6.90 -11.80
N VAL A 95 8.67 6.91 -12.81
CA VAL A 95 8.90 6.40 -14.16
C VAL A 95 8.77 7.52 -15.18
N PHE A 96 9.73 7.62 -16.10
CA PHE A 96 9.68 8.61 -17.18
C PHE A 96 10.58 8.28 -18.37
N ARG A 97 10.36 8.96 -19.50
CA ARG A 97 11.20 8.87 -20.70
C ARG A 97 11.46 10.27 -21.27
N ASN A 98 12.69 10.48 -21.76
CA ASN A 98 13.18 11.83 -22.09
C ASN A 98 12.52 12.44 -23.34
N ASP A 99 12.02 11.63 -24.26
CA ASP A 99 11.27 12.11 -25.44
C ASP A 99 9.96 12.81 -25.03
N PHE A 100 9.21 12.24 -24.06
CA PHE A 100 8.06 12.90 -23.46
C PHE A 100 8.46 14.18 -22.74
N ALA A 101 9.60 14.20 -22.04
CA ALA A 101 10.10 15.41 -21.38
C ALA A 101 10.26 16.57 -22.37
N ILE A 102 10.88 16.31 -23.52
CA ILE A 102 11.10 17.32 -24.56
C ILE A 102 9.76 17.81 -25.13
N ARG A 103 8.81 16.89 -25.37
CA ARG A 103 7.47 17.24 -25.87
C ARG A 103 6.72 18.10 -24.84
N ILE A 104 6.66 17.67 -23.59
CA ILE A 104 5.96 18.39 -22.52
C ILE A 104 6.54 19.77 -22.28
N ILE A 105 7.87 19.96 -22.28
CA ILE A 105 8.49 21.28 -22.10
C ILE A 105 8.09 22.27 -23.20
N ARG A 106 7.88 21.79 -24.44
CA ARG A 106 7.47 22.63 -25.57
C ARG A 106 6.03 23.11 -25.43
N GLU A 107 5.17 22.27 -24.85
CA GLU A 107 3.75 22.59 -24.64
C GLU A 107 3.52 23.37 -23.34
N SER A 108 4.09 22.90 -22.24
CA SER A 108 3.89 23.47 -20.91
C SER A 108 5.11 23.25 -20.01
N VAL A 109 5.96 24.28 -19.93
CA VAL A 109 7.07 24.33 -18.96
C VAL A 109 6.59 24.07 -17.52
N PRO A 110 5.44 24.64 -17.05
CA PRO A 110 4.93 24.34 -15.71
C PRO A 110 4.59 22.86 -15.51
N ALA A 111 4.05 22.17 -16.51
CA ALA A 111 3.69 20.75 -16.42
C ALA A 111 4.91 19.84 -16.17
N MET A 112 6.12 20.29 -16.54
CA MET A 112 7.33 19.49 -16.37
C MET A 112 7.68 19.23 -14.91
N ILE A 113 7.14 19.99 -13.95
CA ILE A 113 7.32 19.74 -12.51
C ILE A 113 6.79 18.37 -12.09
N GLU A 114 5.88 17.79 -12.87
CA GLU A 114 5.25 16.50 -12.57
C GLU A 114 6.14 15.30 -12.87
N ALA A 115 7.21 15.45 -13.66
CA ALA A 115 8.09 14.32 -13.94
C ALA A 115 9.07 14.05 -12.78
N PRO A 116 9.31 12.76 -12.45
CA PRO A 116 8.70 11.58 -13.07
C PRO A 116 7.26 11.32 -12.57
N LEU A 117 6.46 10.68 -13.42
CA LEU A 117 5.14 10.16 -13.04
C LEU A 117 5.32 8.92 -12.16
N ARG A 118 4.34 8.59 -11.31
CA ARG A 118 4.56 7.70 -10.17
C ARG A 118 3.65 6.48 -10.19
N PHE A 119 4.24 5.31 -10.02
CA PHE A 119 3.57 4.13 -9.47
C PHE A 119 3.80 4.06 -7.97
N TYR A 120 2.86 3.44 -7.28
CA TYR A 120 2.91 3.23 -5.85
C TYR A 120 2.50 1.79 -5.52
N VAL A 121 3.40 1.07 -4.84
CA VAL A 121 3.20 -0.30 -4.42
C VAL A 121 3.06 -0.33 -2.90
N THR A 122 1.96 -0.92 -2.41
CA THR A 122 1.70 -1.11 -0.98
C THR A 122 1.46 -2.58 -0.68
N GLU A 123 2.03 -3.06 0.41
CA GLU A 123 1.70 -4.37 0.98
C GLU A 123 0.33 -4.29 1.64
N ASP A 124 -0.56 -5.20 1.27
CA ASP A 124 -1.87 -5.33 1.89
C ASP A 124 -1.82 -6.41 2.98
N ASP A 125 -1.22 -7.57 2.65
CA ASP A 125 -0.82 -8.60 3.61
C ASP A 125 0.43 -9.37 3.11
N ALA A 126 0.79 -10.48 3.76
CA ALA A 126 2.00 -11.23 3.43
C ALA A 126 2.03 -11.82 2.02
N GLU A 127 0.87 -12.01 1.38
CA GLU A 127 0.74 -12.68 0.07
C GLU A 127 0.11 -11.76 -0.99
N SER A 128 -0.31 -10.54 -0.62
CA SER A 128 -0.97 -9.61 -1.53
C SER A 128 -0.43 -8.19 -1.43
N ALA A 129 -0.50 -7.50 -2.55
CA ALA A 129 -0.08 -6.12 -2.68
C ALA A 129 -0.91 -5.38 -3.72
N THR A 130 -0.98 -4.08 -3.57
CA THR A 130 -1.70 -3.18 -4.47
C THR A 130 -0.72 -2.38 -5.31
N LEU A 131 -0.93 -2.36 -6.62
CA LEU A 131 -0.32 -1.40 -7.54
C LEU A 131 -1.30 -0.25 -7.79
N SER A 132 -0.87 0.99 -7.60
CA SER A 132 -1.70 2.17 -7.83
C SER A 132 -0.92 3.28 -8.54
N TRP A 133 -1.63 4.11 -9.31
CA TRP A 133 -1.08 5.32 -9.92
C TRP A 133 -2.17 6.35 -10.20
N LYS A 134 -1.78 7.62 -10.20
CA LYS A 134 -2.57 8.66 -10.86
C LYS A 134 -2.38 8.57 -12.36
N THR A 135 -3.47 8.66 -13.13
CA THR A 135 -3.36 8.67 -14.58
C THR A 135 -2.55 9.90 -15.02
N PRO A 136 -1.59 9.74 -15.94
CA PRO A 136 -0.96 10.86 -16.64
C PRO A 136 -1.97 11.95 -17.06
N SER A 137 -3.14 11.59 -17.60
CA SER A 137 -4.21 12.58 -17.91
C SER A 137 -4.69 13.37 -16.69
N ALA A 138 -4.91 12.72 -15.54
CA ALA A 138 -5.32 13.43 -14.32
C ALA A 138 -4.18 14.29 -13.74
N VAL A 139 -2.93 13.85 -13.89
CA VAL A 139 -1.75 14.62 -13.47
C VAL A 139 -1.60 15.89 -14.32
N PHE A 140 -1.79 15.80 -15.63
CA PHE A 140 -1.59 16.93 -16.54
C PHE A 140 -2.82 17.83 -16.72
N ALA A 141 -4.02 17.40 -16.31
CA ALA A 141 -5.26 18.17 -16.40
C ALA A 141 -5.17 19.64 -15.91
N PRO A 142 -4.47 19.98 -14.81
CA PRO A 142 -4.39 21.37 -14.34
C PRO A 142 -3.60 22.31 -15.25
N TYR A 143 -2.84 21.77 -16.22
CA TYR A 143 -1.95 22.53 -17.09
C TYR A 143 -2.53 22.75 -18.48
N GLY A 144 -3.69 22.16 -18.78
CA GLY A 144 -4.30 22.27 -20.10
C GLY A 144 -4.85 23.67 -20.39
N GLN A 145 -4.63 24.15 -21.60
CA GLN A 145 -4.96 25.53 -21.97
C GLN A 145 -6.13 25.65 -22.96
N ASN A 146 -6.43 24.62 -23.78
CA ASN A 146 -7.50 24.63 -24.81
C ASN A 146 -7.94 23.19 -25.18
N ASP A 147 -8.96 23.05 -26.05
CA ASP A 147 -9.50 21.76 -26.52
C ASP A 147 -8.57 21.01 -27.52
N ASP A 148 -7.63 21.70 -28.18
CA ASP A 148 -6.62 21.14 -29.10
C ASP A 148 -5.23 21.01 -28.43
N ASP A 149 -5.19 20.38 -27.25
CA ASP A 149 -3.99 20.36 -26.41
C ASP A 149 -3.08 19.15 -26.70
N GLU A 150 -1.91 19.40 -27.30
CA GLU A 150 -0.86 18.38 -27.45
C GLU A 150 -0.45 17.79 -26.08
N LEU A 151 -0.57 18.54 -24.98
CA LEU A 151 -0.34 17.99 -23.64
C LEU A 151 -1.36 16.91 -23.28
N ALA A 152 -2.62 17.05 -23.69
CA ALA A 152 -3.65 16.02 -23.48
C ALA A 152 -3.38 14.79 -24.36
N ALA A 153 -2.88 14.97 -25.59
CA ALA A 153 -2.46 13.86 -26.45
C ALA A 153 -1.27 13.10 -25.83
N ILE A 154 -0.24 13.82 -25.36
CA ILE A 154 0.90 13.24 -24.63
C ILE A 154 0.42 12.47 -23.39
N ALA A 155 -0.52 13.05 -22.64
CA ALA A 155 -1.07 12.41 -21.45
C ALA A 155 -1.80 11.10 -21.79
N SER A 156 -2.59 11.08 -22.87
CA SER A 156 -3.26 9.87 -23.35
C SER A 156 -2.26 8.79 -23.78
N GLU A 157 -1.18 9.15 -24.49
CA GLU A 157 -0.12 8.19 -24.85
C GLU A 157 0.56 7.59 -23.60
N LEU A 158 0.80 8.43 -22.59
CA LEU A 158 1.36 8.00 -21.31
C LEU A 158 0.37 7.14 -20.53
N ASP A 159 -0.93 7.43 -20.57
CA ASP A 159 -1.96 6.61 -19.92
C ASP A 159 -1.90 5.18 -20.45
N GLU A 160 -1.85 5.01 -21.77
CA GLU A 160 -1.74 3.70 -22.40
C GLU A 160 -0.45 2.96 -22.01
N LEU A 161 0.68 3.68 -21.94
CA LEU A 161 1.96 3.12 -21.48
C LEU A 161 1.89 2.67 -20.02
N PHE A 162 1.31 3.49 -19.14
CA PHE A 162 1.19 3.17 -17.71
C PHE A 162 0.26 1.99 -17.50
N THR A 163 -0.85 1.90 -18.24
CA THR A 163 -1.73 0.73 -18.22
C THR A 163 -1.01 -0.52 -18.71
N ARG A 164 -0.24 -0.46 -19.81
CA ARG A 164 0.54 -1.62 -20.28
C ARG A 164 1.59 -2.08 -19.27
N ILE A 165 2.28 -1.15 -18.63
CA ILE A 165 3.25 -1.46 -17.56
C ILE A 165 2.54 -2.12 -16.38
N ALA A 166 1.41 -1.58 -15.94
CA ALA A 166 0.65 -2.12 -14.83
C ALA A 166 0.13 -3.53 -15.12
N ASN A 167 -0.44 -3.76 -16.31
CA ASN A 167 -0.90 -5.08 -16.74
C ASN A 167 0.24 -6.09 -16.76
N HIS A 168 1.40 -5.71 -17.31
CA HIS A 168 2.57 -6.58 -17.31
C HIS A 168 3.05 -6.89 -15.89
N ALA A 169 3.19 -5.89 -15.02
CA ALA A 169 3.63 -6.11 -13.64
C ALA A 169 2.67 -7.00 -12.84
N THR A 170 1.39 -6.94 -13.15
CA THR A 170 0.32 -7.64 -12.42
C THR A 170 -0.17 -8.93 -13.09
N ASP A 171 0.49 -9.37 -14.18
CA ASP A 171 0.12 -10.53 -15.01
C ASP A 171 -1.33 -10.49 -15.56
N GLN A 172 -1.80 -9.32 -16.01
CA GLN A 172 -3.14 -9.11 -16.58
C GLN A 172 -3.16 -8.82 -18.09
#